data_AF-A0A967CDA0-F1
#
_entry.id   AF-A0A967CDA0-F1
#
_cell.length_a   1.000
_cell.length_b   1.000
_cell.length_c   1.000
_cell.angle_alpha   90.00
_cell.angle_beta   90.00
_cell.angle_gamma   90.00
#
_symmetry.space_group_name_H-M   'P 1'
#
loop_
_entity.id
_entity.type
_entity.pdbx_description
1 polymer ?
#
loop_
_entity_poly.entity_id
_entity_poly.type
_entity_poly.pdbx_seq_one_letter_code
_entity_poly.pdbx_strand_id
1 'polypeptide(L)'
;MLRLVQSNNLNSLATRLCEDIRSPIDAFEPETILVQSLGVGQWLKRGIAERLGIAANLNLKLPAHFLWDLPISYGTSISLKPQITSRNHLTETRSR
;
A
#
# COMPACT_ATOMS: atom_id res chain seq x y z
N MET A 1 12.06 15.12 5.01
CA MET A 1 11.36 15.60 6.21
C MET A 1 10.05 14.85 6.34
N LEU A 2 9.69 14.33 7.52
CA LEU A 2 8.44 13.60 7.75
C LEU A 2 7.30 14.59 8.06
N ARG A 3 6.15 14.43 7.41
CA ARG A 3 4.95 15.23 7.67
C ARG A 3 3.84 14.32 8.21
N LEU A 4 3.28 14.67 9.37
CA LEU A 4 2.11 14.00 9.95
C LEU A 4 0.86 14.84 9.69
N VAL A 5 -0.13 14.26 9.02
CA VAL A 5 -1.43 14.88 8.76
C VAL A 5 -2.51 14.03 9.43
N GLN A 6 -3.33 14.63 10.28
CA GLN A 6 -4.38 13.95 11.03
C GLN A 6 -5.77 14.49 10.65
N SER A 7 -6.74 13.59 10.53
CA SER A 7 -8.15 13.93 10.37
C SER A 7 -9.00 12.77 10.89
N ASN A 8 -10.25 13.06 11.28
CA ASN A 8 -11.27 12.06 11.58
C ASN A 8 -12.10 11.68 10.34
N ASN A 9 -11.86 12.31 9.19
CA ASN A 9 -12.54 12.01 7.94
C ASN A 9 -11.54 11.54 6.88
N LEU A 10 -11.68 10.27 6.48
CA LEU A 10 -10.80 9.66 5.50
C LEU A 10 -10.90 10.33 4.11
N ASN A 11 -12.07 10.84 3.73
CA ASN A 11 -12.24 11.56 2.47
C ASN A 11 -11.45 12.87 2.44
N SER A 12 -11.33 13.55 3.58
CA SER A 12 -10.53 14.78 3.68
C SER A 12 -9.04 14.47 3.50
N LEU A 13 -8.54 13.38 4.10
CA LEU A 13 -7.16 12.92 3.90
C LEU A 13 -6.91 12.50 2.46
N ALA A 14 -7.84 11.77 1.83
CA ALA A 14 -7.73 11.38 0.44
C ALA A 14 -7.75 12.58 -0.51
N THR A 15 -8.58 13.59 -0.22
CA THR A 15 -8.61 14.85 -0.98
C THR A 15 -7.26 15.55 -0.88
N ARG A 16 -6.70 15.65 0.32
CA ARG A 16 -5.39 16.25 0.52
C ARG A 16 -4.28 15.48 -0.21
N LEU A 17 -4.30 14.16 -0.15
CA LEU A 17 -3.37 13.32 -0.90
C LEU A 17 -3.46 13.58 -2.40
N CYS A 18 -4.67 13.75 -2.95
CA CYS A 18 -4.85 14.09 -4.37
C CYS A 18 -4.20 15.44 -4.73
N GLU A 19 -4.23 16.42 -3.82
CA GLU A 19 -3.54 17.70 -4.02
C GLU A 19 -2.01 17.51 -4.06
N ASP A 20 -1.48 16.71 -3.13
CA ASP A 20 -0.06 16.48 -3.00
C ASP A 20 0.52 15.72 -4.22
N ILE A 21 -0.22 14.78 -4.79
CA ILE A 21 0.23 13.96 -5.95
C ILE A 21 -0.14 14.57 -7.32
N ARG A 22 -0.84 15.71 -7.35
CA ARG A 22 -1.35 16.31 -8.61
C ARG A 22 -0.24 16.73 -9.58
N SER A 23 0.92 17.12 -9.04
CA SER A 23 2.07 17.57 -9.81
C SER A 23 3.29 16.75 -9.39
N PRO A 24 3.47 15.55 -9.97
CA PRO A 24 4.60 14.70 -9.64
C PRO A 24 5.92 15.37 -10.05
N ILE A 25 7.01 15.01 -9.37
CA ILE A 25 8.36 15.49 -9.70
C ILE A 25 8.84 14.88 -11.01
N ASP A 26 8.49 13.61 -11.27
CA ASP A 26 8.74 12.89 -12.52
C ASP A 26 7.45 12.12 -12.91
N ALA A 27 7.07 12.20 -14.18
CA ALA A 27 5.86 11.56 -14.70
C ALA A 27 6.00 10.03 -14.84
N PHE A 28 7.22 9.51 -14.96
CA PHE A 28 7.47 8.08 -15.15
C PHE A 28 7.74 7.34 -13.83
N GLU A 29 8.10 8.05 -12.77
CA GLU A 29 8.28 7.45 -11.45
C GLU A 29 6.92 7.15 -10.80
N PRO A 30 6.71 5.91 -10.31
CA PRO A 30 5.44 5.53 -9.72
C PRO A 30 5.26 6.15 -8.32
N GLU A 31 4.10 6.77 -8.11
CA GLU A 31 3.75 7.33 -6.80
C GLU A 31 3.43 6.17 -5.83
N THR A 32 4.29 5.99 -4.81
CA THR A 32 4.15 4.89 -3.86
C THR A 32 3.33 5.31 -2.65
N ILE A 33 2.18 4.68 -2.45
CA ILE A 33 1.28 4.97 -1.34
C ILE A 33 1.15 3.72 -0.47
N LEU A 34 1.49 3.87 0.81
CA LEU A 34 1.33 2.81 1.79
C LEU A 34 -0.10 2.74 2.30
N VAL A 35 -0.69 1.55 2.24
CA VAL A 35 -2.08 1.31 2.64
C VAL A 35 -2.15 0.20 3.67
N GLN A 36 -3.08 0.33 4.62
CA GLN A 36 -3.26 -0.67 5.68
C GLN A 36 -3.81 -2.00 5.12
N SER A 37 -4.64 -1.93 4.08
CA SER A 37 -5.26 -3.09 3.44
C SER A 37 -5.45 -2.83 1.96
N LEU A 38 -5.60 -3.93 1.21
CA LEU A 38 -5.88 -3.85 -0.23
C LEU A 38 -7.22 -3.17 -0.51
N GLY A 39 -8.23 -3.35 0.35
CA GLY A 39 -9.54 -2.70 0.22
C GLY A 39 -9.45 -1.18 0.28
N VAL A 40 -8.68 -0.65 1.23
CA VAL A 40 -8.40 0.80 1.32
C VAL A 40 -7.63 1.28 0.10
N GLY A 41 -6.68 0.49 -0.40
CA GLY A 41 -5.97 0.79 -1.63
C GLY A 41 -6.89 0.92 -2.85
N GLN A 42 -7.79 -0.04 -3.05
CA GLN A 42 -8.73 0.01 -4.18
C GLN A 42 -9.74 1.16 -4.05
N TRP A 43 -10.24 1.42 -2.84
CA TRP A 43 -11.08 2.58 -2.56
C TRP A 43 -10.35 3.88 -2.90
N LEU A 44 -9.10 4.01 -2.48
CA LEU A 44 -8.28 5.19 -2.74
C LEU A 44 -7.99 5.37 -4.24
N LYS A 45 -7.66 4.29 -4.94
CA LYS A 45 -7.44 4.30 -6.39
C LYS A 45 -8.66 4.83 -7.14
N ARG A 46 -9.86 4.37 -6.77
CA ARG A 46 -11.11 4.87 -7.34
C ARG A 46 -11.34 6.34 -7.00
N GLY A 47 -11.16 6.73 -5.73
CA GLY A 47 -11.32 8.13 -5.31
C GLY A 47 -10.34 9.09 -5.99
N ILE A 48 -9.10 8.66 -6.25
CA ILE A 48 -8.13 9.43 -7.03
C ILE A 48 -8.59 9.57 -8.49
N ALA A 49 -9.03 8.47 -9.12
CA ALA A 49 -9.52 8.51 -10.49
C ALA A 49 -10.74 9.43 -10.65
N GLU A 50 -11.67 9.41 -9.70
CA GLU A 50 -12.85 10.28 -9.71
C GLU A 50 -12.48 11.78 -9.58
N ARG A 51 -11.40 12.12 -8.84
CA ARG A 51 -10.99 13.51 -8.56
C ARG A 51 -10.02 14.08 -9.58
N LEU A 52 -9.07 13.26 -10.04
CA LEU A 52 -8.03 13.66 -10.99
C LEU A 52 -8.35 13.25 -12.44
N GLY A 53 -9.43 12.51 -12.66
CA GLY A 53 -9.83 11.94 -13.96
C GLY A 53 -9.15 10.62 -14.30
N ILE A 54 -8.00 10.34 -13.68
CA ILE A 54 -7.24 9.09 -13.88
C ILE A 54 -6.45 8.73 -12.62
N ALA A 55 -6.32 7.44 -12.34
CA ALA A 55 -5.41 6.90 -11.34
C ALA A 55 -4.41 5.95 -12.02
N ALA A 56 -3.32 6.51 -12.51
CA ALA A 56 -2.27 5.78 -13.23
C ALA A 56 -0.93 5.90 -12.49
N ASN A 57 -0.03 4.96 -12.79
CA ASN A 57 1.32 4.89 -12.21
C ASN A 57 1.34 4.93 -10.67
N LEU A 58 0.30 4.41 -10.01
CA LEU A 58 0.22 4.33 -8.55
C LEU A 58 0.69 2.96 -8.07
N ASN A 59 1.58 2.96 -7.09
CA ASN A 59 2.08 1.75 -6.44
C ASN A 59 1.54 1.64 -5.02
N LEU A 60 0.44 0.89 -4.87
CA LEU A 60 -0.22 0.70 -3.58
C LEU A 60 0.39 -0.49 -2.84
N LYS A 61 1.12 -0.23 -1.76
CA LYS A 61 1.86 -1.25 -1.01
C LYS A 61 1.39 -1.37 0.43
N LEU A 62 1.43 -2.59 0.96
CA LEU A 62 1.30 -2.79 2.41
C LEU A 62 2.62 -2.39 3.09
N PRO A 63 2.60 -1.93 4.34
CA PRO A 63 3.81 -1.59 5.08
C PRO A 63 4.87 -2.69 5.07
N ALA A 64 4.46 -3.95 5.27
CA ALA A 64 5.38 -5.09 5.26
C ALA A 64 6.09 -5.26 3.90
N HIS A 65 5.34 -5.14 2.78
CA HIS A 65 5.90 -5.21 1.43
C HIS A 65 6.91 -4.10 1.17
N PHE A 66 6.57 -2.88 1.56
CA PHE A 66 7.45 -1.74 1.40
C PHE A 66 8.78 -1.91 2.15
N LEU A 67 8.75 -2.47 3.37
CA LEU A 67 9.97 -2.71 4.14
C LEU A 67 10.93 -3.69 3.45
N TRP A 68 10.43 -4.64 2.65
CA TRP A 68 11.27 -5.57 1.89
C TRP A 68 11.92 -4.95 0.66
N ASP A 69 11.29 -3.94 0.08
CA ASP A 69 11.84 -3.22 -1.06
C ASP A 69 12.92 -2.21 -0.64
N LEU A 70 13.01 -1.88 0.66
CA LEU A 70 14.03 -0.97 1.16
C LEU A 70 15.40 -1.64 1.05
N PRO A 71 16.36 -1.03 0.35
CA PRO A 71 17.75 -1.49 0.39
C PRO A 71 18.24 -1.35 1.83
N ILE A 72 18.46 -2.49 2.48
CA ILE A 72 18.94 -2.54 3.88
C ILE A 72 20.41 -2.11 3.86
N SER A 73 20.64 -0.81 3.89
CA SER A 73 21.98 -0.22 3.81
C SER A 73 22.81 -0.41 5.08
N TYR A 74 22.20 -0.89 6.16
CA TYR A 74 22.85 -1.13 7.45
C TYR A 74 22.80 -2.64 7.68
N GLY A 75 23.95 -3.31 7.68
CA GLY A 75 24.12 -4.78 7.62
C GLY A 75 23.54 -5.61 8.77
N THR A 76 22.24 -5.47 9.05
CA THR A 76 21.50 -6.29 9.99
C THR A 76 20.72 -7.33 9.21
N SER A 77 21.12 -8.59 9.34
CA SER A 77 20.48 -9.76 8.75
C SER A 77 19.09 -9.98 9.35
N ILE A 78 18.10 -9.18 8.94
CA ILE A 78 16.70 -9.40 9.30
C ILE A 78 16.09 -10.25 8.18
N SER A 79 16.23 -11.58 8.31
CA SER A 79 15.57 -12.53 7.42
C SER A 79 14.08 -12.61 7.74
N LEU A 80 13.31 -11.64 7.26
CA LEU A 80 11.85 -11.68 7.27
C LEU A 80 11.35 -12.02 5.87
N LYS A 81 11.54 -13.25 5.40
CA LYS A 81 10.69 -13.76 4.31
C LYS A 81 9.37 -14.25 4.93
N PRO A 82 8.20 -13.75 4.51
CA PRO A 82 6.94 -14.33 4.94
C PRO A 82 6.83 -15.73 4.34
N GLN A 83 6.86 -16.74 5.20
CA GLN A 83 6.47 -18.10 4.84
C GLN A 83 4.94 -18.08 4.69
N ILE A 84 4.42 -17.78 3.50
CA ILE A 84 3.02 -18.07 3.20
C ILE A 84 2.94 -19.59 3.07
N THR A 85 2.84 -20.27 4.22
CA THR A 85 2.43 -21.67 4.29
C THR A 85 0.99 -21.72 3.79
N SER A 86 0.80 -22.16 2.54
CA SER A 86 -0.48 -22.73 2.13
C SER A 86 -0.78 -23.91 3.05
N ARG A 87 -1.55 -23.66 4.10
CA ARG A 87 -2.07 -24.70 4.99
C ARG A 87 -3.34 -25.28 4.40
N ASN A 88 -3.22 -26.00 3.29
CA ASN A 88 -4.30 -26.82 2.74
C ASN A 88 -3.96 -28.31 2.89
N HIS A 89 -3.75 -28.79 4.12
CA HIS A 89 -3.69 -30.23 4.41
C HIS A 89 -4.16 -30.51 5.83
N LEU A 90 -5.48 -30.63 6.03
CA LEU A 90 -6.13 -31.45 7.05
C LEU A 90 -7.49 -31.88 6.46
N THR A 91 -7.50 -32.93 5.64
CA THR A 91 -8.06 -34.25 5.99
C THR A 91 -9.48 -34.18 6.54
N GLU A 92 -10.46 -34.38 5.65
CA GLU A 92 -11.79 -34.87 5.97
C GLU A 92 -11.65 -36.22 6.70
N THR A 93 -11.64 -36.17 8.03
CA THR A 93 -11.84 -37.36 8.87
C THR A 93 -13.31 -37.74 8.82
N ARG A 94 -13.62 -38.72 7.97
CA ARG A 94 -14.61 -39.81 8.16
C ARG A 94 -15.50 -39.64 9.41
N SER A 95 -16.74 -39.18 9.23
CA SER A 95 -17.80 -39.41 10.20
C SER A 95 -18.32 -40.84 9.99
N ARG A 96 -18.18 -41.65 11.04
CA ARG A 96 -19.16 -42.70 11.34
C ARG A 96 -20.45 -42.05 11.82
#